data_AF-A0A6I3DB62-F1
#
_entry.id   AF-A0A6I3DB62-F1
#
_cell.length_a   1.000
_cell.length_b   1.000
_cell.length_c   1.000
_cell.angle_alpha   90.00
_cell.angle_beta   90.00
_cell.angle_gamma   90.00
#
_symmetry.space_group_name_H-M   'P 1'
#
loop_
_entity.id
_entity.type
_entity.pdbx_description
1 polymer ?
#
loop_
_entity_poly.entity_id
_entity_poly.type
_entity_poly.pdbx_seq_one_letter_code
_entity_poly.pdbx_strand_id
1 'polypeptide(L)'
;MTLEGSSTSVPSGTTGFELFQDKKVVAQRVNGELKDLAHKLSAGDKVEAVLIDSPEGLSILRHSTAHVLAQAVQKINPDARLGIGPPITDGFYYDFDVADSFTPESLKALEKEMDRIIRSGQRFVRRVVSDSEAAKELAAEPNKLELISLKSSENLA
;
A
#
# COMPACT_ATOMS: atom_id res chain seq x y z
N MET A 1 -4.39 -26.61 0.85
CA MET A 1 -5.21 -25.39 1.00
C MET A 1 -6.41 -25.50 0.09
N THR A 2 -7.39 -24.62 0.20
CA THR A 2 -8.45 -24.47 -0.81
C THR A 2 -8.29 -23.13 -1.50
N LEU A 3 -8.20 -23.14 -2.82
CA LEU A 3 -8.18 -21.95 -3.67
C LEU A 3 -9.51 -21.86 -4.40
N GLU A 4 -10.26 -20.77 -4.24
CA GLU A 4 -11.59 -20.60 -4.85
C GLU A 4 -12.52 -21.80 -4.58
N GLY A 5 -12.48 -22.31 -3.34
CA GLY A 5 -13.24 -23.51 -2.93
C GLY A 5 -12.71 -24.85 -3.44
N SER A 6 -11.67 -24.87 -4.29
CA SER A 6 -11.07 -26.08 -4.84
C SER A 6 -9.80 -26.49 -4.10
N SER A 7 -9.72 -27.76 -3.68
CA SER A 7 -8.54 -28.30 -3.00
C SER A 7 -7.30 -28.22 -3.89
N THR A 8 -6.26 -27.55 -3.40
CA THR A 8 -4.98 -27.36 -4.12
C THR A 8 -3.80 -27.61 -3.18
N SER A 9 -2.74 -28.21 -3.72
CA SER A 9 -1.46 -28.42 -3.05
C SER A 9 -0.40 -27.52 -3.67
N VAL A 10 0.25 -26.71 -2.84
CA VAL A 10 1.37 -25.84 -3.21
C VAL A 10 2.50 -26.01 -2.19
N PRO A 11 3.76 -25.71 -2.54
CA PRO A 11 4.86 -25.69 -1.58
C PRO A 11 4.57 -24.82 -0.34
N SER A 12 5.15 -25.21 0.79
CA SER A 12 5.05 -24.41 2.02
C SER A 12 5.69 -23.04 1.81
N GLY A 13 4.99 -21.98 2.24
CA GLY A 13 5.46 -20.61 2.11
C GLY A 13 5.22 -19.98 0.73
N THR A 14 4.50 -20.65 -0.18
CA THR A 14 4.01 -20.04 -1.42
C THR A 14 3.24 -18.76 -1.10
N THR A 15 3.45 -17.74 -1.93
CA THR A 15 2.83 -16.42 -1.79
C THR A 15 1.79 -16.19 -2.88
N GLY A 16 0.95 -15.17 -2.73
CA GLY A 16 0.00 -14.77 -3.77
C GLY A 16 0.69 -14.44 -5.10
N PHE A 17 1.92 -13.92 -5.06
CA PHE A 17 2.70 -13.64 -6.29
C PHE A 17 3.04 -14.88 -7.11
N GLU A 18 3.17 -16.04 -6.47
CA GLU A 18 3.44 -17.32 -7.15
C GLU A 18 2.13 -18.01 -7.52
N LEU A 19 1.12 -17.88 -6.65
CA LEU A 19 -0.17 -18.54 -6.77
C LEU A 19 -1.00 -18.00 -7.94
N PHE A 20 -1.06 -16.69 -8.11
CA PHE A 20 -1.90 -16.03 -9.10
C PHE A 20 -1.09 -15.62 -10.34
N GLN A 21 -1.49 -16.13 -11.50
CA GLN A 21 -0.89 -15.74 -12.79
C GLN A 21 -1.62 -14.54 -13.43
N ASP A 22 -2.88 -14.31 -13.04
CA ASP A 22 -3.64 -13.16 -13.52
C ASP A 22 -3.18 -11.88 -12.82
N LYS A 23 -2.70 -10.92 -13.61
CA LYS A 23 -2.23 -9.61 -13.14
C LYS A 23 -3.35 -8.72 -12.61
N LYS A 24 -4.62 -9.11 -12.80
CA LYS A 24 -5.78 -8.44 -12.19
C LYS A 24 -5.91 -8.76 -10.71
N VAL A 25 -5.23 -9.78 -10.19
CA VAL A 25 -5.25 -10.06 -8.75
C VAL A 25 -4.30 -9.09 -8.03
N VAL A 26 -4.85 -8.26 -7.16
CA VAL A 26 -4.10 -7.21 -6.44
C VAL A 26 -3.87 -7.53 -4.97
N ALA A 27 -4.65 -8.46 -4.41
CA ALA A 27 -4.54 -8.97 -3.07
C ALA A 27 -5.18 -10.36 -2.97
N GLN A 28 -5.16 -10.94 -1.79
CA GLN A 28 -5.76 -12.24 -1.51
C GLN A 28 -6.54 -12.20 -0.20
N ARG A 29 -7.64 -12.92 -0.13
CA ARG A 29 -8.36 -13.17 1.11
C ARG A 29 -7.90 -14.52 1.65
N VAL A 30 -7.37 -14.54 2.87
CA VAL A 30 -6.88 -15.75 3.53
C VAL A 30 -7.71 -15.95 4.78
N ASN A 31 -8.48 -17.04 4.82
CA ASN A 31 -9.39 -17.37 5.94
C ASN A 31 -10.37 -16.23 6.28
N GLY A 32 -10.86 -15.51 5.26
CA GLY A 32 -11.78 -14.38 5.41
C GLY A 32 -11.10 -13.01 5.51
N GLU A 33 -9.82 -12.97 5.86
CA GLU A 33 -9.07 -11.72 6.06
C GLU A 33 -8.32 -11.26 4.82
N LEU A 34 -8.34 -9.96 4.55
CA LEU A 34 -7.59 -9.36 3.43
C LEU A 34 -6.09 -9.33 3.73
N LYS A 35 -5.28 -9.90 2.85
CA LYS A 35 -3.82 -9.95 2.93
C LYS A 35 -3.18 -9.52 1.61
N ASP A 36 -1.99 -8.94 1.69
CA ASP A 36 -1.17 -8.65 0.52
C ASP A 36 -0.67 -9.95 -0.16
N LEU A 37 -0.22 -9.83 -1.42
CA LEU A 37 0.29 -10.97 -2.19
C LEU A 37 1.63 -11.51 -1.68
N ALA A 38 2.33 -10.78 -0.79
CA ALA A 38 3.57 -11.25 -0.17
C ALA A 38 3.31 -12.15 1.04
N HIS A 39 2.08 -12.19 1.56
CA HIS A 39 1.71 -13.06 2.66
C HIS A 39 1.96 -14.53 2.29
N LYS A 40 2.69 -15.22 3.17
CA LYS A 40 3.04 -16.64 3.03
C LYS A 40 1.86 -17.50 3.46
N LEU A 41 1.46 -18.41 2.58
CA LEU A 41 0.35 -19.31 2.82
C LEU A 41 0.79 -20.54 3.62
N SER A 42 -0.12 -21.02 4.44
CA SER A 42 0.03 -22.19 5.31
C SER A 42 -0.87 -23.33 4.89
N ALA A 43 -0.55 -24.54 5.37
CA ALA A 43 -1.40 -25.69 5.16
C ALA A 43 -2.77 -25.48 5.81
N GLY A 44 -3.84 -25.75 5.06
CA GLY A 44 -5.23 -25.60 5.53
C GLY A 44 -5.88 -24.25 5.21
N ASP A 45 -5.12 -23.26 4.74
CA ASP A 45 -5.67 -21.95 4.40
C ASP A 45 -6.77 -22.04 3.33
N LYS A 46 -7.78 -21.17 3.45
CA LYS A 46 -8.77 -20.89 2.42
C LYS A 46 -8.40 -19.58 1.76
N VAL A 47 -8.14 -19.62 0.46
CA VAL A 47 -7.61 -18.50 -0.31
C VAL A 47 -8.56 -18.13 -1.44
N GLU A 48 -8.88 -16.84 -1.54
CA GLU A 48 -9.67 -16.25 -2.63
C GLU A 48 -8.91 -15.06 -3.23
N ALA A 49 -8.98 -14.90 -4.54
CA ALA A 49 -8.39 -13.78 -5.25
C ALA A 49 -9.19 -12.50 -5.02
N VAL A 50 -8.48 -11.39 -4.82
CA VAL A 50 -9.10 -10.06 -4.85
C VAL A 50 -8.74 -9.39 -6.17
N LEU A 51 -9.73 -9.30 -7.06
CA LEU A 51 -9.58 -8.70 -8.38
C LEU A 51 -9.57 -7.17 -8.29
N ILE A 52 -8.82 -6.53 -9.18
CA ILE A 52 -8.63 -5.07 -9.25
C ILE A 52 -9.93 -4.28 -9.43
N ASP A 53 -10.95 -4.89 -10.03
CA ASP A 53 -12.26 -4.29 -10.30
C ASP A 53 -13.31 -4.56 -9.20
N SER A 54 -12.97 -5.38 -8.19
CA SER A 54 -13.79 -5.52 -6.98
C SER A 54 -13.74 -4.25 -6.12
N PRO A 55 -14.74 -3.99 -5.25
CA PRO A 55 -14.72 -2.84 -4.35
C PRO A 55 -13.44 -2.75 -3.50
N GLU A 56 -13.00 -3.87 -2.91
CA GLU A 56 -11.75 -3.93 -2.15
C GLU A 56 -10.52 -3.74 -3.05
N GLY A 57 -10.51 -4.34 -4.24
CA GLY A 57 -9.42 -4.17 -5.20
C GLY A 57 -9.24 -2.72 -5.65
N LEU A 58 -10.34 -2.01 -5.94
CA LEU A 58 -10.33 -0.60 -6.28
C LEU A 58 -9.83 0.26 -5.11
N SER A 59 -10.23 -0.06 -3.87
CA SER A 59 -9.71 0.62 -2.68
C SER A 59 -8.19 0.46 -2.54
N ILE A 60 -7.68 -0.76 -2.71
CA ILE A 60 -6.23 -1.06 -2.70
C ILE A 60 -5.50 -0.31 -3.81
N LEU A 61 -6.05 -0.32 -5.03
CA LEU A 61 -5.48 0.39 -6.17
C LEU A 61 -5.35 1.88 -5.85
N ARG A 62 -6.44 2.52 -5.41
CA ARG A 62 -6.48 3.96 -5.09
C ARG A 62 -5.51 4.31 -3.96
N HIS A 63 -5.46 3.51 -2.91
CA HIS A 63 -4.50 3.71 -1.83
C HIS A 63 -3.04 3.58 -2.32
N SER A 64 -2.77 2.60 -3.18
CA SER A 64 -1.44 2.42 -3.77
C SER A 64 -1.07 3.60 -4.68
N THR A 65 -2.02 4.14 -5.45
CA THR A 65 -1.82 5.35 -6.26
C THR A 65 -1.54 6.57 -5.39
N ALA A 66 -2.17 6.70 -4.22
CA ALA A 66 -1.88 7.75 -3.25
C ALA A 66 -0.41 7.70 -2.76
N HIS A 67 0.13 6.49 -2.52
CA HIS A 67 1.55 6.32 -2.19
C HIS A 67 2.49 6.69 -3.35
N VAL A 68 2.10 6.37 -4.59
CA VAL A 68 2.88 6.79 -5.77
C VAL A 68 2.92 8.32 -5.89
N LEU A 69 1.79 9.00 -5.64
CA LEU A 69 1.76 10.47 -5.58
C LEU A 69 2.68 11.00 -4.48
N ALA A 70 2.62 10.44 -3.27
CA ALA A 70 3.48 10.87 -2.17
C ALA A 70 4.98 10.71 -2.50
N GLN A 71 5.36 9.60 -3.13
CA GLN A 71 6.72 9.38 -3.60
C GLN A 71 7.13 10.39 -4.68
N ALA A 72 6.24 10.69 -5.63
CA ALA A 72 6.50 11.69 -6.67
C ALA A 72 6.70 13.10 -6.07
N VAL A 73 5.88 13.47 -5.10
CA VAL A 73 6.01 14.75 -4.37
C VAL A 73 7.35 14.82 -3.65
N GLN A 74 7.71 13.83 -2.84
CA GLN A 74 9.01 13.83 -2.13
C GLN A 74 10.22 13.75 -3.09
N LYS A 75 10.04 13.19 -4.28
CA LYS A 75 11.10 13.14 -5.30
C LYS A 75 11.37 14.51 -5.92
N ILE A 76 10.32 15.28 -6.19
CA ILE A 76 10.40 16.62 -6.81
C ILE A 76 10.69 17.69 -5.77
N ASN A 77 10.05 17.60 -4.61
CA ASN A 77 10.22 18.50 -3.47
C ASN A 77 10.59 17.67 -2.21
N PRO A 78 11.89 17.48 -1.95
CA PRO A 78 12.35 16.71 -0.78
C PRO A 78 11.95 17.28 0.58
N ASP A 79 11.62 18.58 0.64
CA ASP A 79 11.23 19.26 1.88
C ASP A 79 9.72 19.12 2.17
N ALA A 80 8.95 18.55 1.24
CA ALA A 80 7.52 18.30 1.42
C ALA A 80 7.27 17.27 2.53
N ARG A 81 6.40 17.64 3.48
CA ARG A 81 6.01 16.76 4.58
C ARG A 81 4.69 16.07 4.27
N LEU A 82 4.65 14.78 4.56
CA LEU A 82 3.50 13.92 4.26
C LEU A 82 2.47 13.97 5.39
N GLY A 83 1.20 14.21 5.04
CA GLY A 83 0.04 14.05 5.90
C GLY A 83 -0.66 12.70 5.69
N ILE A 84 -1.98 12.73 5.50
CA ILE A 84 -2.82 11.54 5.28
C ILE A 84 -3.19 11.40 3.80
N GLY A 85 -3.33 10.15 3.33
CA GLY A 85 -3.73 9.86 1.96
C GLY A 85 -4.69 8.67 1.83
N PRO A 86 -5.97 8.85 2.21
CA PRO A 86 -6.94 7.76 2.16
C PRO A 86 -7.51 7.57 0.74
N PRO A 87 -7.91 6.34 0.37
CA PRO A 87 -8.80 6.14 -0.77
C PRO A 87 -10.20 6.67 -0.44
N ILE A 88 -10.92 7.13 -1.46
CA ILE A 88 -12.32 7.58 -1.38
C ILE A 88 -13.17 6.89 -2.47
N THR A 89 -14.48 7.13 -2.48
CA THR A 89 -15.45 6.46 -3.36
C THR A 89 -15.07 6.50 -4.83
N ASP A 90 -14.52 7.61 -5.31
CA ASP A 90 -14.20 7.82 -6.74
C ASP A 90 -12.73 8.16 -7.01
N GLY A 91 -11.84 7.94 -6.02
CA GLY A 91 -10.43 8.28 -6.17
C GLY A 91 -9.64 8.18 -4.87
N PHE A 92 -8.73 9.11 -4.67
CA PHE A 92 -7.97 9.30 -3.44
C PHE A 92 -7.61 10.78 -3.33
N TYR A 93 -7.21 11.22 -2.14
CA TYR A 93 -6.50 12.49 -1.96
C TYR A 93 -5.26 12.26 -1.11
N TYR A 94 -4.40 13.27 -1.03
CA TYR A 94 -3.25 13.25 -0.12
C TYR A 94 -2.97 14.67 0.36
N ASP A 95 -2.82 14.83 1.68
CA ASP A 95 -2.48 16.09 2.32
C ASP A 95 -0.96 16.27 2.39
N PHE A 96 -0.46 17.42 1.92
CA PHE A 96 0.95 17.77 1.97
C PHE A 96 1.15 19.11 2.67
N ASP A 97 2.14 19.17 3.54
CA ASP A 97 2.67 20.43 4.08
C ASP A 97 3.89 20.83 3.24
N VAL A 98 3.74 21.92 2.50
CA VAL A 98 4.68 22.44 1.50
C VAL A 98 4.79 23.95 1.64
N ALA A 99 5.99 24.49 1.39
CA ALA A 99 6.21 25.94 1.42
C ALA A 99 5.45 26.66 0.29
N ASP A 100 5.49 26.08 -0.92
CA ASP A 100 4.81 26.61 -2.11
C ASP A 100 3.61 25.75 -2.45
N SER A 101 2.46 26.39 -2.71
CA SER A 101 1.25 25.70 -3.12
C SER A 101 1.40 25.05 -4.50
N PHE A 102 0.72 23.91 -4.71
CA PHE A 102 0.72 23.26 -6.02
C PHE A 102 0.02 24.11 -7.07
N THR A 103 0.69 24.29 -8.21
CA THR A 103 0.18 24.96 -9.40
C THR A 103 -0.26 23.92 -10.46
N PRO A 104 -1.03 24.29 -11.49
CA PRO A 104 -1.33 23.39 -12.60
C PRO A 104 -0.06 22.82 -13.27
N GLU A 105 1.02 23.59 -13.32
CA GLU A 105 2.32 23.17 -13.82
C GLU A 105 2.97 22.14 -12.90
N SER A 106 2.88 22.35 -11.58
CA SER A 106 3.31 21.36 -10.58
C SER A 106 2.56 20.04 -10.74
N LEU A 107 1.24 20.07 -10.95
CA LEU A 107 0.43 18.86 -11.14
C LEU A 107 0.87 18.07 -12.38
N LYS A 108 1.13 18.74 -13.51
CA LYS A 108 1.66 18.08 -14.72
C LYS A 108 3.03 17.42 -14.47
N ALA A 109 3.90 18.08 -13.70
CA ALA A 109 5.19 17.52 -13.34
C ALA A 109 5.04 16.29 -12.43
N LEU A 110 4.13 16.36 -11.46
CA LEU A 110 3.81 15.25 -10.56
C LEU A 110 3.24 14.05 -11.31
N GLU A 111 2.25 14.24 -12.18
CA GLU A 111 1.69 13.16 -13.01
C GLU A 111 2.77 12.46 -13.84
N LYS A 112 3.67 13.23 -14.46
CA LYS A 112 4.80 12.68 -15.24
C LYS A 112 5.74 11.85 -14.37
N GLU A 113 6.02 12.28 -13.14
CA GLU A 113 6.88 11.53 -12.23
C GLU A 113 6.18 10.29 -11.67
N MET A 114 4.88 10.37 -11.36
CA MET A 114 4.07 9.19 -11.01
C MET A 114 4.12 8.15 -12.12
N ASP A 115 3.95 8.57 -13.38
CA ASP A 115 4.07 7.72 -14.56
C ASP A 115 5.44 7.05 -14.66
N ARG A 116 6.52 7.79 -14.37
CA ARG A 116 7.89 7.26 -14.34
C ARG A 116 8.03 6.19 -13.26
N ILE A 117 7.51 6.45 -12.06
CA ILE A 117 7.54 5.53 -10.93
C ILE A 117 6.78 4.23 -11.29
N ILE A 118 5.59 4.34 -11.87
CA ILE A 118 4.78 3.18 -12.29
C ILE A 118 5.55 2.36 -13.35
N ARG A 119 6.11 3.01 -14.36
CA ARG A 119 6.88 2.35 -15.43
C ARG A 119 8.17 1.68 -14.95
N SER A 120 8.72 2.11 -13.80
CA SER A 120 9.88 1.46 -13.21
C SER A 120 9.61 0.01 -12.78
N GLY A 121 8.34 -0.35 -12.56
CA GLY A 121 7.96 -1.69 -12.12
C GLY A 121 8.46 -2.02 -10.71
N GLN A 122 8.75 -1.02 -9.87
CA GLN A 122 9.11 -1.25 -8.47
C GLN A 122 8.03 -2.07 -7.75
N ARG A 123 8.45 -2.99 -6.88
CA ARG A 123 7.53 -3.80 -6.07
C ARG A 123 7.29 -3.10 -4.74
N PHE A 124 6.04 -3.03 -4.33
CA PHE A 124 5.70 -2.69 -2.95
C PHE A 124 6.19 -3.80 -2.03
N VAL A 125 6.93 -3.42 -0.97
CA VAL A 125 7.45 -4.36 0.03
C VAL A 125 6.92 -3.95 1.39
N ARG A 126 6.27 -4.90 2.06
CA ARG A 126 5.84 -4.74 3.44
C ARG A 126 6.88 -5.32 4.38
N ARG A 127 7.23 -4.58 5.42
CA ARG A 127 8.00 -5.07 6.56
C ARG A 127 7.23 -4.79 7.84
N VAL A 128 7.18 -5.77 8.73
CA VAL A 128 6.68 -5.59 10.09
C VAL A 128 7.83 -5.06 10.92
N VAL A 129 7.60 -3.94 11.60
CA VAL A 129 8.57 -3.28 12.48
C VAL A 129 7.93 -3.01 13.82
N SER A 130 8.73 -2.93 14.87
CA SER A 130 8.30 -2.41 16.16
C SER A 130 8.15 -0.89 16.12
N ASP A 131 7.36 -0.34 17.04
CA ASP A 131 7.18 1.11 17.17
C ASP A 131 8.52 1.85 17.37
N SER A 132 9.46 1.24 18.11
CA SER A 132 10.80 1.81 18.34
C SER A 132 11.62 1.87 17.05
N GLU A 133 11.55 0.85 16.20
CA GLU A 133 12.23 0.84 14.89
C GLU A 133 11.59 1.86 13.96
N ALA A 134 10.25 1.91 13.90
CA ALA A 134 9.53 2.88 13.09
C ALA A 134 9.86 4.33 13.51
N ALA A 135 9.90 4.61 14.82
CA ALA A 135 10.25 5.94 15.34
C ALA A 135 11.68 6.37 14.99
N LYS A 136 12.64 5.43 14.99
CA LYS A 136 14.02 5.70 14.58
C LYS A 136 14.11 6.01 13.08
N GLU A 137 13.43 5.24 12.25
CA GLU A 137 13.44 5.41 10.79
C GLU A 137 12.74 6.71 10.36
N LEU A 138 11.69 7.11 11.07
CA LEU A 138 10.87 8.28 10.76
C LEU A 138 11.20 9.50 11.62
N ALA A 139 12.39 9.53 12.24
CA ALA A 139 12.81 10.61 13.12
C ALA A 139 12.77 12.02 12.48
N ALA A 140 12.91 12.08 11.15
CA ALA A 140 12.85 13.32 10.38
C ALA A 140 11.43 13.70 9.90
N GLU A 141 10.40 12.92 10.23
CA GLU A 141 9.03 13.07 9.76
C GLU A 141 8.06 13.26 10.95
N PRO A 142 7.97 14.48 11.53
CA PRO A 142 7.26 14.73 12.79
C PRO A 142 5.80 14.28 12.80
N ASN A 143 5.07 14.53 11.70
CA ASN A 143 3.66 14.14 11.56
C ASN A 143 3.49 12.61 11.62
N LYS A 144 4.44 11.86 11.07
CA LYS A 144 4.40 10.38 11.10
C LYS A 144 4.71 9.82 12.48
N LEU A 145 5.58 10.47 13.25
CA LEU A 145 5.83 10.08 14.65
C LEU A 145 4.60 10.25 15.53
N GLU A 146 3.84 11.34 15.33
CA GLU A 146 2.56 11.57 16.01
C GLU A 146 1.55 10.46 15.67
N LEU A 147 1.43 10.10 14.38
CA LEU A 147 0.59 8.99 13.92
C LEU A 147 0.97 7.63 14.53
N ILE A 148 2.26 7.34 14.70
CA ILE A 148 2.72 6.12 15.38
C ILE A 148 2.25 6.15 16.84
N SER A 149 2.50 7.25 17.55
CA SER A 149 2.09 7.39 18.96
C SER A 149 0.58 7.22 19.16
N LEU A 150 -0.24 7.80 18.27
CA LEU A 150 -1.70 7.70 18.34
C LEU A 150 -2.19 6.26 18.09
N LYS A 151 -1.70 5.60 17.03
CA LYS A 151 -2.09 4.22 16.71
C LYS A 151 -1.63 3.20 17.75
N SER A 152 -0.49 3.43 18.39
CA SER A 152 -0.02 2.57 19.50
C SER A 152 -0.91 2.67 20.73
N SER A 153 -1.50 3.84 20.99
CA SER A 153 -2.40 4.05 22.14
C SER A 153 -3.78 3.42 21.94
N GLU A 154 -4.28 3.30 20.71
CA GLU A 154 -5.57 2.66 20.40
C GLU A 154 -5.52 1.13 20.45
N ASN A 155 -4.36 0.49 20.23
CA ASN A 155 -4.20 -0.96 20.34
C ASN A 155 -4.05 -1.47 21.80
N LEU A 156 -4.07 -0.57 22.79
CA LEU A 156 -3.98 -0.86 24.23
C LEU A 156 -5.34 -0.69 24.95
N ALA A 157 -6.41 -0.37 24.23
CA ALA A 157 -7.79 -0.25 24.73
C ALA A 157 -8.70 -1.33 24.12
#